data_AF-A0A7T5JUT7-F1
#
_entry.id   AF-A0A7T5JUT7-F1
#
_cell.length_a   1.000
_cell.length_b   1.000
_cell.length_c   1.000
_cell.angle_alpha   90.00
_cell.angle_beta   90.00
_cell.angle_gamma   90.00
#
_symmetry.space_group_name_H-M   'P 1'
#
loop_
_entity.id
_entity.type
_entity.pdbx_description
1 polymer ?
#
loop_
_entity_poly.entity_id
_entity_poly.type
_entity_poly.pdbx_seq_one_letter_code
_entity_poly.pdbx_strand_id
1 'polypeptide(L)'
;MTMQFLSATAHATGIQYSVWLDTNKTDSNGNPNPAYVRNYTWAPNNQAQTNLTDAEYQTMTENEVKLLAQSDLAQLEPQTQTNLSVSGSTF
;
A
#
# COMPACT_ATOMS: atom_id res chain seq x y z
N MET A 1 1.83 -11.62 -5.48
CA MET A 1 1.95 -10.76 -4.29
C MET A 1 0.55 -10.41 -3.85
N THR A 2 0.21 -10.63 -2.60
CA THR A 2 -1.14 -10.36 -2.08
C THR A 2 -0.98 -9.36 -0.93
N MET A 3 -1.67 -8.23 -1.02
CA MET A 3 -1.75 -7.25 0.08
C MET A 3 -2.96 -7.58 0.94
N GLN A 4 -2.88 -7.23 2.22
CA GLN A 4 -3.99 -7.39 3.15
C GLN A 4 -4.15 -6.16 4.05
N PHE A 5 -5.38 -5.66 4.16
CA PHE A 5 -5.75 -4.69 5.19
C PHE A 5 -5.90 -5.40 6.53
N LEU A 6 -5.14 -4.96 7.52
CA LEU A 6 -5.15 -5.53 8.87
C LEU A 6 -6.19 -4.84 9.75
N SER A 7 -6.31 -3.52 9.63
CA SER A 7 -7.30 -2.74 10.37
C SER A 7 -7.61 -1.41 9.69
N ALA A 8 -8.79 -0.88 10.00
CA ALA A 8 -9.18 0.50 9.72
C ALA A 8 -9.73 1.09 11.02
N THR A 9 -9.14 2.19 11.50
CA THR A 9 -9.55 2.86 12.74
C THR A 9 -9.94 4.29 12.43
N ALA A 10 -11.20 4.63 12.70
CA ALA A 10 -11.67 6.01 12.62
C ALA A 10 -11.12 6.81 13.81
N HIS A 11 -10.51 7.95 13.52
CA HIS A 11 -10.09 8.97 14.45
C HIS A 11 -10.87 10.26 14.19
N ALA A 12 -10.92 11.17 15.18
CA ALA A 12 -11.59 12.47 15.04
C ALA A 12 -11.07 13.32 13.86
N THR A 13 -9.87 13.03 13.36
CA THR A 13 -9.19 13.78 12.29
C THR A 13 -8.97 12.97 11.01
N GLY A 14 -9.50 11.74 10.88
CA GLY A 14 -9.29 10.89 9.71
C GLY A 14 -9.44 9.39 9.99
N ILE A 15 -9.15 8.56 8.99
CA ILE A 15 -9.12 7.09 9.11
C ILE A 15 -7.67 6.63 9.02
N GLN A 16 -7.23 5.81 9.96
CA GLN A 16 -5.94 5.14 9.90
C GLN A 16 -6.12 3.70 9.39
N TYR A 17 -5.40 3.35 8.33
CA TYR A 17 -5.35 1.99 7.79
C TYR A 17 -4.00 1.36 8.10
N SER A 18 -4.02 0.14 8.65
CA SER A 18 -2.82 -0.69 8.73
C SER A 18 -2.86 -1.74 7.63
N VAL A 19 -1.81 -1.80 6.82
CA VAL A 19 -1.75 -2.64 5.61
C VAL A 19 -0.49 -3.50 5.64
N TRP A 20 -0.66 -4.79 5.44
CA TRP A 20 0.40 -5.74 5.16
C TRP A 20 0.67 -5.74 3.65
N LEU A 21 1.83 -5.19 3.28
CA LEU A 21 2.22 -4.93 1.89
C LEU A 21 2.48 -6.21 1.08
N ASP A 22 2.98 -7.26 1.72
CA ASP A 22 3.13 -8.57 1.07
C ASP A 22 2.89 -9.70 2.08
N THR A 23 1.77 -10.40 1.93
CA THR A 23 1.35 -11.52 2.80
C THR A 23 2.33 -12.70 2.80
N ASN A 24 3.30 -12.72 1.88
CA ASN A 24 4.35 -13.74 1.85
C ASN A 24 5.54 -13.39 2.74
N LYS A 25 5.64 -12.15 3.23
CA LYS A 25 6.74 -11.68 4.07
C LYS A 25 6.28 -11.72 5.53
N THR A 26 6.57 -12.84 6.17
CA THR A 26 6.32 -13.05 7.60
C THR A 26 7.60 -12.92 8.43
N ASP A 27 7.44 -12.68 9.73
CA ASP A 27 8.52 -12.81 10.71
C ASP A 27 8.78 -14.31 11.05
N SER A 28 9.74 -14.56 11.94
CA SER A 28 10.07 -15.92 12.39
C SER A 28 8.94 -16.64 13.14
N ASN A 29 7.90 -15.92 13.56
CA ASN A 29 6.75 -16.45 14.28
C ASN A 29 5.54 -16.65 13.35
N GLY A 30 5.67 -16.36 12.05
CA GLY A 30 4.56 -16.44 11.08
C GLY A 30 3.61 -15.24 11.11
N ASN A 31 3.95 -14.18 11.84
CA ASN A 31 3.17 -12.94 11.85
C ASN A 31 3.61 -12.02 10.69
N PRO A 32 2.81 -10.99 10.34
CA PRO A 32 3.22 -9.99 9.35
C PRO A 32 4.59 -9.41 9.69
N ASN A 33 5.53 -9.45 8.74
CA ASN A 33 6.85 -8.88 8.95
C ASN A 33 6.72 -7.35 9.10
N PRO A 34 7.16 -6.75 10.22
CA PRO A 34 7.03 -5.30 10.44
C PRO A 34 7.65 -4.42 9.35
N ALA A 35 8.69 -4.90 8.66
CA ALA A 35 9.30 -4.18 7.54
C ALA A 35 8.32 -4.00 6.36
N TYR A 36 7.34 -4.90 6.23
CA TYR A 36 6.32 -4.95 5.19
C TYR A 36 4.93 -4.57 5.73
N VAL A 37 4.85 -3.93 6.89
CA VAL A 37 3.60 -3.32 7.39
C VAL A 37 3.71 -1.82 7.28
N ARG A 38 2.64 -1.16 6.81
CA ARG A 38 2.54 0.30 6.71
C ARG A 38 1.25 0.80 7.30
N ASN A 39 1.32 1.97 7.91
CA ASN A 39 0.17 2.69 8.42
C ASN A 39 -0.07 3.93 7.56
N TYR A 40 -1.26 4.04 6.99
CA TYR A 40 -1.68 5.18 6.19
C TYR A 40 -2.73 5.95 6.97
N THR A 41 -2.56 7.26 7.11
CA THR A 41 -3.57 8.14 7.70
C THR A 41 -4.22 8.94 6.60
N TRP A 42 -5.51 8.72 6.40
CA TRP A 42 -6.33 9.45 5.46
C TRP A 42 -7.20 10.44 6.22
N ALA A 43 -6.81 11.71 6.21
CA ALA A 43 -7.66 12.77 6.74
C ALA A 43 -8.63 13.22 5.66
N PRO A 44 -9.90 13.51 5.99
CA PRO A 44 -10.71 14.38 5.16
C PRO A 44 -10.05 15.76 5.24
N ASN A 45 -9.08 16.00 4.38
CA ASN A 45 -8.58 17.34 4.13
C ASN A 45 -9.83 18.15 3.78
N ASN A 46 -10.00 19.35 4.34
CA ASN A 46 -11.16 20.24 4.17
C ASN A 46 -11.50 20.63 2.71
N GLN A 47 -10.96 19.93 1.71
CA GLN A 47 -11.20 20.11 0.29
C GLN A 47 -11.78 18.83 -0.32
N ALA A 48 -13.05 18.97 -0.71
CA ALA A 48 -13.74 18.21 -1.75
C ALA A 48 -14.10 16.74 -1.44
N GLN A 49 -15.12 16.53 -0.61
CA GLN A 49 -16.04 15.40 -0.76
C GLN A 49 -17.45 15.76 -0.30
N THR A 50 -18.03 16.84 -0.84
CA THR A 50 -19.38 17.26 -0.44
C THR A 50 -20.49 16.40 -1.03
N ASN A 51 -20.18 15.52 -2.00
CA ASN A 51 -21.16 14.77 -2.80
C ASN A 51 -20.90 13.25 -2.87
N LEU A 52 -19.99 12.72 -2.05
CA LEU A 52 -19.76 11.27 -1.99
C LEU A 52 -20.48 10.69 -0.79
N THR A 53 -21.13 9.55 -0.98
CA THR A 53 -21.66 8.76 0.13
C THR A 53 -20.51 8.17 0.95
N ASP A 54 -20.77 7.83 2.21
CA ASP A 54 -19.77 7.19 3.08
C ASP A 54 -19.13 5.95 2.44
N ALA A 55 -19.92 5.18 1.68
CA ALA A 55 -19.45 3.99 0.97
C ALA A 55 -18.52 4.32 -0.21
N GLU A 56 -18.83 5.38 -0.97
CA GLU A 56 -17.97 5.86 -2.05
C GLU A 56 -16.67 6.45 -1.49
N TYR A 57 -16.75 7.21 -0.40
CA TYR A 57 -15.58 7.74 0.29
C TYR A 57 -14.65 6.62 0.77
N GLN A 58 -15.22 5.60 1.43
CA GLN A 58 -14.46 4.45 1.91
C GLN A 58 -13.80 3.72 0.74
N THR A 59 -14.53 3.47 -0.35
CA THR A 59 -14.00 2.77 -1.53
C THR A 59 -12.86 3.56 -2.19
N MET A 60 -13.02 4.87 -2.34
CA MET A 60 -11.98 5.74 -2.88
C MET A 60 -10.72 5.70 -2.00
N THR A 61 -10.91 5.85 -0.69
CA THR A 61 -9.82 5.84 0.29
C THR A 61 -9.07 4.51 0.28
N GLU A 62 -9.79 3.39 0.25
CA GLU A 62 -9.17 2.05 0.16
C GLU A 62 -8.36 1.87 -1.12
N ASN A 63 -8.83 2.42 -2.26
CA ASN A 63 -8.11 2.34 -3.52
C ASN A 63 -6.83 3.19 -3.50
N GLU A 64 -6.87 4.39 -2.95
CA GLU A 64 -5.67 5.23 -2.79
C GLU A 64 -4.66 4.60 -1.84
N VAL A 65 -5.13 4.03 -0.73
CA VAL A 65 -4.27 3.27 0.20
C VAL A 65 -3.63 2.07 -0.50
N LYS A 66 -4.36 1.35 -1.36
CA LYS A 66 -3.78 0.25 -2.17
C LYS A 66 -2.69 0.74 -3.12
N LEU A 67 -2.89 1.87 -3.79
CA LEU A 67 -1.91 2.44 -4.71
C LEU A 67 -0.63 2.87 -3.98
N LEU A 68 -0.78 3.54 -2.82
CA LEU A 68 0.35 3.90 -1.96
C LEU A 68 1.09 2.65 -1.47
N ALA A 69 0.36 1.63 -1.02
CA ALA A 69 0.92 0.35 -0.59
C ALA A 69 1.71 -0.37 -1.68
N GLN A 70 1.25 -0.34 -2.93
CA GLN A 70 2.00 -0.88 -4.07
C GLN A 70 3.30 -0.11 -4.33
N SER A 71 3.25 1.22 -4.26
CA SER A 71 4.44 2.06 -4.42
C SER A 71 5.47 1.78 -3.33
N ASP A 72 5.04 1.70 -2.07
CA ASP A 72 5.91 1.40 -0.93
C ASP A 72 6.55 0.00 -1.05
N LEU A 73 5.77 -1.00 -1.48
CA LEU A 73 6.30 -2.34 -1.73
C LEU A 73 7.37 -2.31 -2.83
N ALA A 74 7.13 -1.60 -3.92
CA ALA A 74 8.06 -1.48 -5.05
C ALA A 74 9.37 -0.76 -4.69
N GLN A 75 9.39 0.05 -3.63
CA GLN A 75 10.59 0.67 -3.07
C GLN A 75 11.32 -0.23 -2.08
N LEU A 76 10.59 -1.08 -1.36
CA LEU A 76 11.14 -2.03 -0.39
C LEU A 76 11.79 -3.24 -1.04
N GLU A 77 11.19 -3.76 -2.10
CA GLU A 77 11.81 -4.79 -2.90
C GLU A 77 12.83 -4.08 -3.79
N PRO A 78 14.14 -4.27 -3.59
CA PRO A 78 15.12 -3.71 -4.52
C PRO A 78 14.70 -4.23 -5.88
N GLN A 79 14.38 -3.30 -6.80
CA GLN A 79 14.13 -3.62 -8.20
C GLN A 79 15.26 -4.56 -8.59
N THR A 80 14.98 -5.87 -8.73
CA THR A 80 15.88 -6.76 -9.43
C THR A 80 15.92 -6.14 -10.80
N GLN A 81 16.92 -5.29 -11.03
CA GLN A 81 17.22 -4.70 -12.31
C GLN A 81 17.23 -5.90 -13.23
N THR A 82 16.20 -5.99 -14.07
CA THR A 82 16.24 -6.82 -15.24
C THR A 82 17.40 -6.26 -16.02
N ASN A 83 18.58 -6.83 -15.80
CA ASN A 83 19.76 -6.58 -16.60
C ASN A 83 19.41 -7.24 -17.94
N LEU A 84 18.60 -6.53 -18.72
CA LEU A 84 18.39 -6.77 -20.14
C LEU A 84 19.78 -6.62 -20.75
N SER A 85 20.51 -7.72 -20.74
CA SER A 85 21.69 -7.92 -21.58
C SER A 85 21.15 -7.88 -22.99
N VAL A 86 21.06 -6.66 -23.54
CA VAL A 86 20.97 -6.47 -24.98
C VAL A 86 22.33 -6.91 -25.49
N SER A 87 22.46 -8.21 -25.78
CA SER A 87 23.59 -8.73 -26.53
C SER A 87 23.67 -7.93 -27.82
N GLY A 88 24.60 -6.98 -27.87
CA GLY A 88 24.92 -6.23 -29.06
C GLY A 88 25.35 -7.22 -30.13
N SER A 89 24.49 -7.43 -31.12
CA SER A 89 24.87 -8.06 -32.37
C SER A 89 25.93 -7.18 -33.02
N THR A 90 27.17 -7.63 -32.97
CA THR A 90 28.28 -7.15 -33.80
C THR A 90 27.89 -7.23 -35.28
N PHE A 91 28.04 -6.10 -35.97
CA PHE A 91 28.06 -5.98 -37.43
C PHE A 91 29.32 -6.62 -38.01
#